data_AF-A0A7Z8VKI3-F1
#
_entry.id   AF-A0A7Z8VKI3-F1
#
_cell.length_a   1.000
_cell.length_b   1.000
_cell.length_c   1.000
_cell.angle_alpha   90.00
_cell.angle_beta   90.00
_cell.angle_gamma   90.00
#
_symmetry.space_group_name_H-M   'P 1'
#
loop_
_entity.id
_entity.type
_entity.pdbx_description
1 polymer ?
#
loop_
_entity_poly.entity_id
_entity_poly.type
_entity_poly.pdbx_seq_one_letter_code
_entity_poly.pdbx_strand_id
1 'polypeptide(L)'
;MIRIFKHYISSAYLWLIISEWLIFYLAMYLGSDVRFLNVSPWYSGKYIVDASIIFSSILTLACMGLGLYRRSLVWQDYNLVLRVCV
;
A
#
# COMPACT_ATOMS: atom_id res chain seq x y z
N MET A 1 -0.92 -18.75 -9.73
CA MET A 1 -1.55 -17.50 -10.24
C MET A 1 -3.00 -17.51 -9.82
N ILE A 2 -3.49 -16.44 -9.21
CA ILE A 2 -4.87 -16.36 -8.73
C ILE A 2 -5.64 -15.49 -9.73
N ARG A 3 -6.83 -15.95 -10.14
CA ARG A 3 -7.67 -15.24 -11.10
C ARG A 3 -8.62 -14.33 -10.34
N ILE A 4 -8.42 -13.02 -10.45
CA ILE A 4 -9.26 -12.00 -9.83
C ILE A 4 -9.77 -11.10 -10.97
N PHE A 5 -11.08 -10.87 -11.06
CA PHE A 5 -11.71 -10.07 -12.14
C PHE A 5 -11.22 -10.42 -13.57
N LYS A 6 -11.07 -11.72 -13.86
CA LYS A 6 -10.54 -12.25 -15.14
C LYS A 6 -9.08 -11.89 -15.45
N HIS A 7 -8.38 -11.13 -14.60
CA HIS A 7 -6.94 -10.87 -14.69
C HIS A 7 -6.16 -11.90 -13.89
N TYR A 8 -5.02 -12.32 -14.44
CA TYR A 8 -4.08 -13.19 -13.76
C TYR A 8 -3.12 -12.35 -12.93
N ILE A 9 -3.23 -12.45 -11.61
CA ILE A 9 -2.32 -11.81 -10.68
C ILE A 9 -1.40 -12.88 -10.09
N SER A 10 -0.10 -12.58 -9.98
CA SER A 10 0.83 -13.49 -9.32
C SER A 10 0.42 -13.66 -7.86
N SER A 11 0.42 -14.89 -7.37
CA SER A 11 0.14 -15.17 -5.95
C SER A 11 1.11 -14.42 -5.03
N ALA A 12 2.38 -14.29 -5.46
CA ALA A 12 3.39 -13.54 -4.73
C ALA A 12 3.03 -12.06 -4.55
N TYR A 13 2.42 -11.42 -5.56
CA TYR A 13 1.99 -10.03 -5.44
C TYR A 13 0.84 -9.84 -4.44
N LEU A 14 -0.09 -10.80 -4.38
CA LEU A 14 -1.18 -10.75 -3.40
C LEU A 14 -0.66 -10.88 -1.97
N TRP A 15 0.28 -11.81 -1.75
CA TRP A 15 0.94 -11.94 -0.46
C TRP A 15 1.74 -10.69 -0.09
N LEU A 16 2.41 -10.07 -1.06
CA LEU A 16 3.16 -8.83 -0.85
C LEU A 16 2.25 -7.68 -0.43
N ILE A 17 1.08 -7.52 -1.06
CA ILE A 17 0.09 -6.49 -0.68
C ILE A 17 -0.41 -6.73 0.74
N ILE A 18 -0.71 -7.99 1.10
CA ILE A 18 -1.17 -8.32 2.45
C ILE A 18 -0.06 -8.05 3.49
N SER A 19 1.17 -8.44 3.20
CA SER A 19 2.29 -8.23 4.11
C SER A 19 2.61 -6.73 4.28
N GLU A 20 2.58 -5.95 3.20
CA GLU A 20 2.76 -4.50 3.23
C GLU A 20 1.68 -3.83 4.10
N TRP A 21 0.41 -4.16 3.86
CA TRP A 21 -0.71 -3.65 4.65
C TRP A 21 -0.56 -3.97 6.13
N LEU A 22 -0.15 -5.20 6.47
CA LEU A 22 0.07 -5.63 7.84
C LEU A 22 1.24 -4.89 8.50
N ILE A 23 2.33 -4.65 7.77
CA ILE A 23 3.46 -3.84 8.27
C ILE A 23 3.00 -2.41 8.56
N PHE A 24 2.24 -1.78 7.67
CA PHE A 24 1.73 -0.43 7.91
C PHE A 24 0.76 -0.37 9.09
N TYR A 25 -0.10 -1.37 9.24
CA TYR A 25 -0.98 -1.48 10.39
C TYR A 25 -0.18 -1.57 11.70
N LEU A 26 0.79 -2.49 11.76
CA LEU A 26 1.63 -2.67 12.95
C LEU A 26 2.47 -1.42 13.25
N ALA A 27 3.00 -0.75 12.22
CA ALA A 27 3.77 0.47 12.39
C ALA A 27 2.92 1.59 13.03
N MET A 28 1.66 1.73 12.61
CA MET A 28 0.76 2.74 13.19
C MET A 28 0.33 2.35 14.61
N TYR A 29 -0.10 1.10 14.81
CA TYR A 29 -0.61 0.60 16.08
C TYR A 29 0.47 0.53 17.17
N LEU A 30 1.64 -0.04 16.87
CA LEU A 30 2.74 -0.08 17.83
C LEU A 30 3.42 1.29 17.96
N GLY A 31 3.47 2.06 16.88
CA GLY A 31 4.00 3.42 16.89
C GLY A 31 3.22 4.36 17.82
N SER A 32 1.90 4.18 17.92
CA SER A 32 1.11 4.93 18.90
C SER A 32 1.41 4.54 20.34
N ASP A 33 1.61 3.25 20.62
CA ASP A 33 1.98 2.79 21.95
C ASP A 33 3.35 3.35 22.36
N VAL A 34 4.32 3.30 21.45
CA VAL A 34 5.66 3.90 21.64
C VAL A 34 5.56 5.41 21.90
N ARG A 35 4.67 6.11 21.19
CA ARG A 35 4.48 7.56 21.36
C ARG A 35 3.94 7.94 22.75
N PHE A 36 3.10 7.11 23.34
CA PHE A 36 2.41 7.38 24.61
C PHE A 36 2.90 6.51 25.77
N LEU A 37 4.16 6.03 25.73
CA LEU A 37 4.74 5.20 26.80
C LEU A 37 4.67 5.83 28.20
N ASN A 38 4.90 7.14 28.29
CA ASN A 38 5.01 7.86 29.57
C ASN A 38 3.85 8.83 29.81
N VAL A 39 2.87 8.90 28.91
CA VAL A 39 1.79 9.89 28.95
C VAL A 39 0.48 9.21 28.60
N SER A 40 -0.57 9.48 29.38
CA SER A 40 -1.90 8.95 29.07
C SER A 40 -2.37 9.41 27.68
N PRO A 41 -2.76 8.50 26.79
CA PRO A 41 -3.33 8.88 25.50
C PRO A 41 -4.66 9.61 25.70
N TRP A 42 -4.91 10.60 24.84
CA TRP A 42 -6.15 11.38 24.84
C TRP A 42 -7.30 10.68 24.08
N TYR A 43 -7.03 9.56 23.42
CA TYR A 43 -7.97 8.77 22.64
C TYR A 43 -8.14 7.36 23.23
N SER A 44 -9.30 6.76 22.97
CA SER A 44 -9.60 5.37 23.32
C SER A 44 -8.93 4.36 22.38
N GLY A 45 -8.63 3.16 22.89
CA GLY A 45 -8.05 2.04 22.13
C GLY A 45 -8.82 1.67 20.86
N LYS A 46 -10.15 1.90 20.82
CA LYS A 46 -10.93 1.67 19.60
C LYS A 46 -10.53 2.61 18.45
N TYR A 47 -10.27 3.87 18.77
CA TYR A 47 -9.94 4.87 17.74
C TYR A 47 -8.58 4.62 17.09
N ILE A 48 -7.62 4.05 17.82
CA ILE A 48 -6.32 3.70 17.23
C ILE A 48 -6.41 2.50 16.30
N VAL A 49 -7.26 1.51 16.60
CA VAL A 49 -7.53 0.38 15.70
C VAL A 49 -8.18 0.91 14.41
N ASP A 50 -9.22 1.74 14.54
CA ASP A 50 -9.92 2.35 13.40
C ASP A 50 -8.93 3.19 12.56
N ALA A 51 -8.10 4.03 13.19
CA ALA A 51 -7.10 4.86 12.52
C ALA A 51 -6.01 4.03 11.84
N SER A 52 -5.56 2.93 12.46
CA SER A 52 -4.54 2.05 11.89
C SER A 52 -5.04 1.33 10.65
N ILE A 53 -6.29 0.87 10.64
CA ILE A 53 -6.94 0.26 9.46
C ILE A 53 -7.07 1.27 8.32
N ILE A 54 -7.53 2.49 8.62
CA ILE A 54 -7.69 3.55 7.62
C ILE A 54 -6.32 3.91 7.02
N PHE A 55 -5.32 4.13 7.89
CA PHE A 55 -3.96 4.48 7.47
C PHE A 55 -3.35 3.41 6.57
N SER A 56 -3.32 2.15 7.01
CA SER A 56 -2.72 1.07 6.23
C SER A 56 -3.43 0.87 4.89
N SER A 57 -4.76 0.97 4.86
CA SER A 57 -5.54 0.82 3.62
C SER A 57 -5.27 1.94 2.62
N ILE A 58 -5.32 3.21 3.06
CA ILE A 58 -5.07 4.36 2.19
C ILE A 58 -3.64 4.36 1.67
N LEU A 59 -2.66 4.10 2.55
CA LEU A 59 -1.25 4.11 2.16
C LEU A 59 -0.92 2.99 1.17
N THR A 60 -1.44 1.79 1.40
CA THR A 60 -1.30 0.65 0.47
C THR A 60 -1.93 0.99 -0.90
N LEU A 61 -3.13 1.59 -0.92
CA LEU A 61 -3.77 2.04 -2.16
C LEU A 61 -2.96 3.11 -2.89
N ALA A 62 -2.38 4.07 -2.16
CA ALA A 62 -1.53 5.11 -2.73
C ALA A 62 -0.26 4.51 -3.36
N CYS A 63 0.43 3.61 -2.66
CA CYS A 63 1.60 2.90 -3.17
C CYS A 63 1.27 2.08 -4.43
N MET A 64 0.15 1.35 -4.42
CA MET A 64 -0.32 0.61 -5.60
C MET A 64 -0.62 1.56 -6.77
N GLY A 65 -1.31 2.68 -6.51
CA GLY A 65 -1.60 3.70 -7.51
C GLY A 65 -0.34 4.29 -8.14
N LEU A 66 0.65 4.66 -7.32
CA LEU A 66 1.95 5.15 -7.78
C LEU A 66 2.71 4.11 -8.60
N GLY A 67 2.69 2.85 -8.19
CA GLY A 67 3.30 1.74 -8.93
C GLY A 67 2.67 1.53 -10.31
N LEU A 68 1.34 1.57 -10.38
CA LEU A 68 0.60 1.46 -11.65
C LEU A 68 0.83 2.68 -12.55
N TYR A 69 0.86 3.89 -11.97
CA TYR A 69 1.14 5.12 -12.70
C TYR A 69 2.53 5.10 -13.34
N ARG A 70 3.56 4.72 -12.58
CA ARG A 70 4.93 4.58 -13.10
C ARG A 70 5.01 3.55 -14.22
N ARG A 71 4.30 2.42 -14.08
CA ARG A 71 4.24 1.39 -15.14
C ARG A 71 3.59 1.92 -16.41
N SER A 72 2.54 2.73 -16.30
CA SER A 72 1.88 3.37 -17.44
C SER A 72 2.79 4.36 -18.16
N LEU A 73 3.52 5.20 -17.41
CA LEU A 73 4.51 6.14 -17.96
C LEU A 73 5.61 5.42 -18.74
N VAL A 74 6.18 4.36 -18.16
CA VAL A 74 7.21 3.56 -18.83
C VAL A 74 6.72 3.01 -20.16
N TRP A 75 5.46 2.55 -20.24
CA TRP A 75 4.87 2.11 -21.51
C TRP A 75 4.72 3.25 -22.52
N GLN A 76 4.41 4.47 -22.09
CA GLN A 76 4.36 5.64 -22.95
C GLN A 76 5.75 6.02 -23.47
N ASP A 77 6.77 6.00 -22.60
CA ASP A 77 8.16 6.27 -22.98
C ASP A 77 8.70 5.25 -23.98
N TYR A 78 8.43 3.95 -23.79
CA TYR A 78 8.78 2.91 -24.76
C TYR A 78 8.13 3.15 -26.14
N ASN A 79 6.87 3.58 -26.15
CA ASN A 79 6.17 3.90 -27.41
C ASN A 79 6.74 5.13 -28.11
N LEU A 80 7.25 6.11 -27.37
CA LEU A 80 7.91 7.29 -27.95
C LEU A 80 9.24 6.90 -28.63
N VAL A 81 10.06 6.08 -27.96
CA VAL A 81 11.34 5.59 -28.54
C VAL A 81 11.09 4.82 -29.84
N LEU A 82 10.09 3.93 -29.86
CA LEU A 82 9.72 3.18 -31.07
C LEU A 82 9.29 4.09 -32.24
N ARG A 83 8.68 5.25 -31.97
CA ARG A 83 8.28 6.20 -33.02
C ARG A 83 9.42 7.08 -33.54
N VAL A 84 10.51 7.23 -32.78
CA VAL A 84 11.68 8.03 -33.20
C VAL A 84 12.71 7.16 -33.94
N CYS A 85 12.76 5.87 -33.65
CA CYS A 85 13.70 4.92 -34.28
C CYS A 85 13.20 4.30 -35.60
N VAL A 86 11.94 4.52 -35.99
CA VAL A 86 11.35 4.11 -37.28
C VAL A 86 11.12 5.34 -38.13
#